data_AF-A0A7Y5TXC3-F1
#
_entry.id   AF-A0A7Y5TXC3-F1
#
_cell.length_a   1.000
_cell.length_b   1.000
_cell.length_c   1.000
_cell.angle_alpha   90.00
_cell.angle_beta   90.00
_cell.angle_gamma   90.00
#
_symmetry.space_group_name_H-M   'P 1'
#
loop_
_entity.id
_entity.type
_entity.pdbx_description
1 polymer ?
#
loop_
_entity_poly.entity_id
_entity_poly.type
_entity_poly.pdbx_seq_one_letter_code
_entity_poly.pdbx_strand_id
1 'polypeptide(L)' 'MTTITKRCSVCGRFRAYDPDDLFCIGCGHEGLESECECGRAYDYALAESSDIHCPRCGRVLRGRAADHA' A
#
# COMPACT_ATOMS: atom_id res chain seq x y z
N MET A 1 -11.04 12.84 11.77
CA MET A 1 -11.07 11.55 11.05
C MET A 1 -9.64 11.21 10.72
N THR A 2 -9.07 10.19 11.36
CA THR A 2 -7.67 9.81 11.21
C THR A 2 -7.60 8.68 10.20
N THR A 3 -7.11 8.96 8.99
CA THR A 3 -6.91 7.93 7.97
C THR A 3 -5.50 7.38 8.06
N ILE A 4 -5.33 6.11 7.68
CA ILE A 4 -4.02 5.45 7.58
C ILE A 4 -3.76 5.01 6.15
N THR A 5 -2.48 5.04 5.76
CA THR A 5 -2.10 4.52 4.45
C THR A 5 -2.12 3.00 4.48
N LYS A 6 -2.96 2.39 3.63
CA LYS A 6 -2.96 0.95 3.41
C LYS A 6 -2.59 0.62 1.96
N ARG A 7 -1.92 -0.51 1.78
CA ARG A 7 -1.58 -1.11 0.50
C ARG A 7 -2.49 -2.30 0.26
N CYS A 8 -3.11 -2.38 -0.90
CA CYS A 8 -3.78 -3.62 -1.28
C CYS A 8 -2.76 -4.65 -1.76
N SER A 9 -2.76 -5.86 -1.20
CA SER A 9 -1.85 -6.93 -1.62
C SER A 9 -2.11 -7.43 -3.05
N VAL A 10 -3.32 -7.20 -3.57
CA VAL A 10 -3.73 -7.62 -4.92
C VAL A 10 -3.39 -6.58 -5.97
N CYS A 11 -3.95 -5.37 -5.86
CA CYS A 11 -3.70 -4.32 -6.85
C CYS A 11 -2.41 -3.53 -6.57
N GLY A 12 -1.78 -3.74 -5.41
CA GLY A 12 -0.52 -3.10 -5.01
C GLY A 12 -0.60 -1.59 -4.83
N ARG A 13 -1.81 -1.02 -4.76
CA ARG A 13 -2.03 0.44 -4.70
C ARG A 13 -2.10 0.92 -3.27
N PHE A 14 -1.39 2.01 -2.98
CA PHE A 14 -1.44 2.73 -1.72
C PHE A 14 -2.54 3.78 -1.76
N ARG A 15 -3.36 3.83 -0.71
CA ARG A 15 -4.37 4.88 -0.51
C ARG A 15 -4.57 5.14 0.97
N ALA A 16 -5.15 6.30 1.29
CA ALA A 16 -5.67 6.59 2.62
C ALA A 16 -7.00 5.83 2.80
N TYR A 17 -7.11 5.10 3.90
CA TYR A 17 -8.30 4.35 4.31
C TYR A 17 -8.62 4.67 5.77
N ASP A 18 -9.84 4.38 6.22
CA ASP A 18 -10.10 4.32 7.65
C ASP A 18 -9.36 3.11 8.27
N PRO A 19 -8.94 3.18 9.53
CA PRO A 19 -8.29 2.07 10.21
C PRO A 19 -9.18 0.81 10.23
N ASP A 20 -10.50 0.99 10.25
CA ASP A 20 -11.50 -0.08 10.22
C ASP A 20 -11.80 -0.64 8.81
N ASP A 21 -11.34 0.02 7.73
CA ASP A 21 -11.54 -0.48 6.37
C ASP A 21 -10.74 -1.76 6.11
N LEU A 22 -11.43 -2.83 5.73
CA LEU A 22 -10.80 -4.10 5.35
C LEU A 22 -10.70 -4.29 3.84
N PHE A 23 -11.50 -3.53 3.07
CA PHE A 23 -11.69 -3.73 1.63
C PHE A 23 -11.04 -2.64 0.81
N CYS A 24 -10.33 -3.02 -0.25
CA CYS A 24 -9.75 -2.08 -1.18
C CYS A 24 -10.84 -1.40 -2.01
N ILE A 25 -11.03 -0.09 -1.86
CA ILE A 25 -11.98 0.72 -2.66
C ILE A 25 -11.68 0.73 -4.17
N GLY A 26 -10.52 0.23 -4.60
CA GLY A 26 -10.13 0.14 -6.00
C GLY A 26 -10.54 -1.18 -6.68
N CYS A 27 -10.44 -2.31 -5.97
CA CYS A 27 -10.67 -3.65 -6.55
C CYS A 27 -11.65 -4.53 -5.75
N GLY A 28 -12.14 -4.05 -4.61
CA GLY A 28 -13.09 -4.75 -3.73
C GLY A 28 -12.47 -5.87 -2.87
N HIS A 29 -11.17 -6.16 -3.00
CA HIS A 29 -10.55 -7.27 -2.29
C HIS A 29 -10.32 -6.97 -0.79
N GLU A 30 -10.59 -7.95 0.06
CA GLU A 30 -10.20 -7.96 1.49
C GLU A 30 -8.72 -8.33 1.62
N GLY A 31 -7.86 -7.34 1.85
CA GLY A 31 -6.42 -7.57 1.78
C GLY A 31 -5.65 -6.26 1.77
N LEU A 32 -6.00 -5.40 2.72
CA LEU A 32 -5.33 -4.14 2.95
C LEU A 32 -4.28 -4.31 4.04
N GLU A 33 -3.02 -4.12 3.68
CA GLU A 33 -1.88 -4.11 4.59
C GLU A 33 -1.62 -2.66 5.04
N SER A 34 -1.60 -2.41 6.33
CA SER A 34 -1.28 -1.09 6.91
C SER A 34 0.23 -0.86 7.08
N GLU A 35 1.01 -1.94 7.03
CA GLU A 35 2.45 -1.95 7.25
C GLU A 35 3.15 -3.01 6.39
N CYS A 36 4.45 -2.81 6.22
CA CYS A 36 5.34 -3.80 5.61
C CYS A 36 5.58 -4.95 6.59
N GLU A 37 5.90 -6.15 6.07
CA GLU A 37 6.34 -7.32 6.86
C GLU A 37 7.45 -7.04 7.88
N CYS A 38 8.26 -5.99 7.68
CA CYS A 38 9.31 -5.59 8.61
C CYS A 38 8.79 -4.72 9.78
N GLY A 39 7.48 -4.50 9.87
CA GLY A 39 6.83 -3.68 10.88
C GLY A 39 6.90 -2.17 10.60
N ARG A 40 6.98 -1.75 9.33
CA ARG A 40 7.04 -0.33 8.95
C ARG A 40 5.73 0.09 8.30
N ALA A 41 4.98 0.97 8.96
CA ALA A 41 3.74 1.54 8.44
C ALA A 41 3.97 2.35 7.14
N TYR A 42 2.96 2.38 6.28
CA TYR A 42 3.03 2.98 4.94
C TYR A 42 2.70 4.47 4.89
N ASP A 43 2.71 5.17 6.02
CA ASP A 43 2.47 6.62 6.13
C ASP A 43 3.26 7.46 5.09
N TYR A 44 4.51 7.11 4.82
CA TYR A 44 5.37 7.76 3.82
C TYR A 44 4.96 7.54 2.35
N ALA A 45 4.14 6.54 2.05
CA ALA A 45 3.89 6.09 0.67
C ALA A 45 2.93 6.98 -0.14
N LEU A 46 2.16 7.87 0.51
CA LEU A 46 1.24 8.78 -0.21
C LEU A 46 1.94 10.00 -0.82
N ALA A 47 3.16 10.32 -0.38
CA ALA A 47 3.91 11.47 -0.88
C ALA A 47 4.63 11.18 -2.21
N GLU A 48 4.97 9.92 -2.48
CA GLU A 48 5.82 9.54 -3.60
C GLU A 48 5.00 8.85 -4.71
N SER A 49 5.04 9.40 -5.93
CA SER A 49 4.33 8.84 -7.09
C SER A 49 5.15 7.80 -7.89
N SER A 50 6.39 7.53 -7.49
CA SER A 50 7.32 6.59 -8.15
C SER A 50 7.56 5.31 -7.33
N ASP A 51 8.45 4.42 -7.77
CA ASP A 51 8.76 3.12 -7.16
C ASP A 51 8.97 3.20 -5.64
N ILE A 52 7.93 2.83 -4.88
CA ILE A 52 7.94 2.91 -3.42
C ILE A 52 8.65 1.70 -2.86
N HIS A 53 9.77 1.95 -2.18
CA HIS A 53 10.51 0.94 -1.45
C HIS A 53 10.33 1.16 0.05
N CYS A 54 10.38 0.09 0.83
CA CYS A 54 10.36 0.21 2.27
C CYS A 54 11.69 0.82 2.75
N PRO A 55 11.71 1.98 3.42
CA PRO A 55 12.94 2.59 3.91
C PRO A 55 13.60 1.80 5.05
N ARG A 56 12.90 0.79 5.61
CA ARG A 56 13.40 -0.05 6.71
C ARG A 56 14.07 -1.33 6.21
N CYS A 57 13.45 -2.05 5.28
CA CYS A 57 13.98 -3.33 4.77
C CYS A 57 14.41 -3.30 3.29
N GLY A 58 14.17 -2.20 2.58
CA GLY A 58 14.50 -2.06 1.16
C GLY A 58 13.59 -2.83 0.19
N ARG A 59 12.56 -3.53 0.70
CA ARG A 59 11.63 -4.29 -0.16
C ARG A 59 10.87 -3.36 -1.10
N VAL A 60 10.73 -3.79 -2.36
CA VAL A 60 9.89 -3.13 -3.35
C VAL A 60 8.42 -3.40 -3.03
N LEU A 61 7.65 -2.32 -2.85
CA LEU A 61 6.24 -2.40 -2.47
C LEU A 61 5.30 -2.02 -3.61
N ARG A 62 5.78 -1.99 -4.86
CA ARG A 62 4.92 -1.82 -6.02
C ARG A 62 4.20 -3.14 -6.32
N GLY A 63 2.89 -3.10 -6.55
CA GLY A 63 2.23 -4.18 -7.29
C GLY A 63 2.80 -4.20 -8.70
N ARG A 64 3.01 -5.41 -9.25
CA ARG A 64 3.59 -5.68 -10.59
C ARG A 64 3.43 -4.46 -11.51
N ALA A 65 4.55 -3.84 -11.87
CA ALA A 65 4.56 -2.85 -12.94
C ALA A 65 3.74 -3.44 -14.09
N ALA A 66 2.80 -2.64 -14.60
CA ALA A 66 2.12 -2.96 -15.84
C ALA A 66 3.19 -3.42 -16.83
N ASP A 67 3.16 -4.70 -17.18
CA ASP A 67 3.83 -5.20 -18.36
C ASP A 67 3.10 -4.49 -19.51
N HIS A 68 3.71 -3.40 -19.95
CA HIS A 68 3.39 -2.77 -21.22
C HIS A 68 4.06 -3.64 -22.27
N ALA A 69 3.30 -4.57 -22.84
CA ALA A 69 3.67 -5.35 -24.01
C ALA A 69 2.48 -5.40 -24.98
#